data_AF-A0A537RL93-F1
#
_entry.id   AF-A0A537RL93-F1
#
_cell.length_a   1.000
_cell.length_b   1.000
_cell.length_c   1.000
_cell.angle_alpha   90.00
_cell.angle_beta   90.00
_cell.angle_gamma   90.00
#
_symmetry.space_group_name_H-M   'P 1'
#
loop_
_entity.id
_entity.type
_entity.pdbx_description
1 polymer ?
#
loop_
_entity_poly.entity_id
_entity_poly.type
_entity_poly.pdbx_seq_one_letter_code
_entity_poly.pdbx_strand_id
1 'polypeptide(L)' 'MSAAYCRIAPSHLVHGLYHDGEYGFPTSEESVLFERLVLEINQAGLSWLTILKKRAA' A
#
# COMPACT_ATOMS: atom_id res chain seq x y z
N MET A 1 2.34 -2.09 9.64
CA MET A 1 1.46 -3.21 9.20
C MET A 1 1.90 -4.53 9.84
N SER A 2 0.96 -5.41 10.21
CA SER A 2 1.24 -6.65 10.93
C SER A 2 1.52 -7.84 10.00
N ALA A 3 2.09 -8.92 10.54
CA ALA A 3 2.23 -10.21 9.85
C ALA A 3 0.91 -10.78 9.29
N ALA A 4 -0.25 -10.26 9.72
CA ALA A 4 -1.54 -10.63 9.15
C ALA A 4 -1.71 -10.11 7.72
N TYR A 5 -1.16 -8.93 7.38
CA TYR A 5 -1.28 -8.36 6.03
C TYR A 5 -0.60 -9.27 4.98
N CYS A 6 0.65 -9.68 5.23
CA CYS A 6 1.39 -10.53 4.31
C CYS A 6 0.73 -11.91 4.11
N ARG A 7 -0.06 -12.38 5.08
CA ARG A 7 -0.82 -13.64 4.92
C ARG A 7 -2.03 -13.51 4.00
N ILE A 8 -2.71 -12.36 4.01
CA ILE A 8 -3.97 -12.18 3.28
C ILE A 8 -3.80 -11.51 1.91
N ALA A 9 -2.71 -10.76 1.73
CA ALA A 9 -2.51 -9.95 0.53
C ALA A 9 -2.41 -10.77 -0.76
N PRO A 10 -1.65 -11.89 -0.84
CA PRO A 10 -1.41 -12.59 -2.11
C PRO A 10 -2.67 -13.07 -2.83
N SER A 11 -3.72 -13.47 -2.10
CA SER A 11 -4.97 -13.96 -2.67
C SER A 11 -6.00 -12.86 -2.95
N HIS A 12 -5.70 -11.60 -2.62
CA HIS A 12 -6.67 -10.51 -2.67
C HIS A 12 -6.39 -9.59 -3.87
N LEU A 13 -7.40 -9.38 -4.73
CA LEU A 13 -7.26 -8.67 -6.01
C LEU A 13 -6.49 -7.33 -5.95
N VAL A 14 -6.82 -6.46 -4.98
CA VAL A 14 -6.14 -5.15 -4.83
C VAL A 14 -4.85 -5.25 -4.02
N HIS A 15 -4.87 -5.97 -2.88
CA HIS A 15 -3.72 -6.04 -2.00
C HIS A 15 -2.57 -6.86 -2.57
N GLY A 16 -2.83 -7.92 -3.33
CA GLY A 16 -1.80 -8.77 -3.94
C GLY A 16 -0.93 -7.98 -4.90
N LEU A 17 -1.55 -7.20 -5.80
CA LEU A 17 -0.82 -6.35 -6.75
C LEU A 17 0.12 -5.37 -6.05
N TYR A 18 -0.37 -4.68 -5.01
CA TYR A 18 0.46 -3.76 -4.24
C TYR A 18 1.53 -4.49 -3.41
N HIS A 19 1.18 -5.63 -2.81
CA HIS A 19 2.07 -6.40 -1.97
C HIS A 19 3.25 -6.97 -2.74
N ASP A 20 2.99 -7.54 -3.91
CA ASP A 20 3.98 -8.29 -4.67
C ASP A 20 4.98 -7.40 -5.42
N GLY A 21 4.63 -6.12 -5.64
CA GLY A 21 5.47 -5.18 -6.39
C GLY A 21 5.96 -3.95 -5.62
N GLU A 22 5.26 -3.52 -4.56
CA GLU A 22 5.54 -2.23 -3.92
C GLU A 22 5.83 -2.34 -2.43
N TYR A 23 5.05 -3.15 -1.71
CA TYR A 23 5.11 -3.22 -0.25
C TYR A 23 6.41 -3.89 0.23
N GLY A 24 7.25 -3.12 0.93
CA GLY A 24 8.52 -3.62 1.47
C GLY A 24 9.66 -3.72 0.44
N PHE A 25 9.39 -3.41 -0.84
CA PHE A 25 10.44 -3.29 -1.85
C PHE A 25 11.16 -1.94 -1.74
N PRO A 26 12.49 -1.94 -1.67
CA PRO A 26 13.27 -0.71 -1.57
C PRO A 26 13.14 0.13 -2.84
N THR A 27 13.11 1.44 -2.68
CA THR A 27 13.15 2.40 -3.79
C THR A 27 13.90 3.66 -3.34
N SER A 28 14.64 4.27 -4.26
CA SER A 28 15.33 5.54 -4.07
C SER A 28 14.67 6.69 -4.83
N GLU A 29 13.62 6.42 -5.60
CA GLU A 29 12.91 7.44 -6.38
C GLU A 29 12.09 8.34 -5.46
N GLU A 30 12.43 9.63 -5.42
CA GLU A 30 11.85 10.61 -4.49
C GLU A 30 10.33 10.73 -4.66
N SER A 31 9.84 10.76 -5.90
CA SER A 31 8.40 10.86 -6.20
C SER A 31 7.62 9.67 -5.64
N VAL A 32 8.18 8.46 -5.72
CA VAL A 32 7.57 7.24 -5.19
C VAL A 32 7.60 7.25 -3.67
N LEU A 33 8.69 7.70 -3.06
CA LEU A 33 8.79 7.85 -1.61
C LEU A 33 7.76 8.86 -1.08
N PHE A 34 7.63 10.01 -1.74
CA PHE A 34 6.64 11.03 -1.38
C PHE A 34 5.22 10.52 -1.55
N GLU A 35 4.91 9.82 -2.65
CA GLU A 35 3.60 9.20 -2.86
C GLU A 35 3.26 8.21 -1.73
N ARG A 36 4.17 7.28 -1.42
CA ARG A 36 3.97 6.29 -0.34
C ARG A 36 3.73 6.97 1.01
N LEU A 37 4.47 8.03 1.31
CA LEU A 37 4.26 8.83 2.52
C LEU A 37 2.84 9.46 2.55
N VAL A 38 2.40 10.05 1.44
CA VAL A 38 1.06 10.64 1.32
C VAL A 38 -0.02 9.58 1.51
N LEU A 39 0.13 8.39 0.92
CA LEU A 39 -0.81 7.28 1.10
C LEU A 39 -0.94 6.87 2.58
N GLU A 40 0.18 6.76 3.30
CA GLU A 40 0.18 6.41 4.73
C GLU A 40 -0.47 7.49 5.61
N ILE A 41 -0.22 8.77 5.35
CA ILE A 41 -0.84 9.87 6.12
C ILE A 41 -2.35 9.89 5.93
N ASN A 42 -2.84 9.62 4.72
CA ASN A 42 -4.27 9.58 4.43
C ASN A 42 -4.97 8.34 4.99
N GLN A 43 -4.24 7.37 5.54
CA GLN A 43 -4.80 6.13 6.08
C GLN A 43 -5.49 6.30 7.44
N ALA A 44 -5.27 7.41 8.16
CA ALA A 44 -5.75 7.58 9.53
C ALA A 44 -7.27 7.30 9.67
N GLY A 45 -7.61 6.24 10.42
CA GLY A 45 -8.99 5.81 10.65
C GLY A 45 -9.66 5.05 9.49
N LEU A 46 -8.94 4.77 8.40
CA LEU A 46 -9.45 4.07 7.22
C LEU A 46 -8.76 2.71 7.03
N SER A 47 -9.37 1.83 6.25
CA SER A 47 -8.70 0.60 5.81
C SER A 47 -7.67 0.92 4.72
N TRP A 48 -6.57 0.15 4.65
CA TRP A 48 -5.59 0.30 3.56
C TRP A 48 -6.23 0.04 2.18
N LEU A 49 -7.24 -0.82 2.10
CA LEU A 49 -8.01 -1.04 0.87
C LEU A 49 -8.69 0.23 0.37
N THR A 50 -9.22 1.06 1.29
CA THR A 50 -9.83 2.34 0.96
C THR A 50 -8.81 3.28 0.31
N ILE A 51 -7.60 3.32 0.85
CA ILE A 51 -6.50 4.15 0.34
C ILE A 51 -6.07 3.69 -1.05
N LEU A 52 -5.77 2.40 -1.22
CA LEU A 52 -5.36 1.84 -2.51
C LEU A 52 -6.43 2.05 -3.60
N LYS A 53 -7.72 1.93 -3.27
CA LYS A 53 -8.82 2.19 -4.22
C LYS A 53 -8.95 3.67 -4.62
N LYS A 54 -8.46 4.60 -3.79
CA LYS A 54 -8.51 6.05 -4.02
C LYS A 54 -7.21 6.61 -4.61
N ARG A 55 -6.19 5.78 -4.84
CA ARG A 55 -4.86 6.21 -5.34
C ARG A 55 -4.93 6.95 -6.69
N ALA A 56 -5.88 6.60 -7.56
CA ALA A 56 -6.04 7.21 -8.89
C ALA A 56 -7.13 8.30 -8.95
N ALA A 57 -7.79 8.61 -7.83
CA ALA A 57 -8.88 9.58 -7.75
C ALA A 57 -8.36 10.97 -7.37
#